data_AF-A0A9E0VK27-F1
#
_entry.id   AF-A0A9E0VK27-F1
#
_cell.length_a   1.000
_cell.length_b   1.000
_cell.length_c   1.000
_cell.angle_alpha   90.00
_cell.angle_beta   90.00
_cell.angle_gamma   90.00
#
_symmetry.space_group_name_H-M   'P 1'
#
loop_
_entity.id
_entity.type
_entity.pdbx_description
1 polymer ?
#
loop_
_entity_poly.entity_id
_entity_poly.type
_entity_poly.pdbx_seq_one_letter_code
_entity_poly.pdbx_strand_id
1 'polypeptide(L)'
;MSRLKPLFFHAFIALAVAGSAQAGWVFDRAAGPTLIFKNDQTGKSETLKTDGPNPNFIAVLTDPESSTPYALYEGKTCANCDASNTSVFIQRLDGKGKTASYVYPGRITDPKKGLVYQGRAFYGNCLPKVKAGFVAHQLEHVDRRGMQKSVLIAEPGPQYVYEVLLERRLPNVKTTLDLVKRKVCFEIAGRTRTVLKKPLNLTPQKGLDDNDDEEDDSDKKDSAADTPADAPTAGKD
;
A
#
# COMPACT_ATOMS: atom_id res chain seq x y z
N MET A 1 70.81 42.84 -6.09
CA MET A 1 69.39 42.77 -5.67
C MET A 1 68.79 41.45 -6.18
N SER A 2 68.65 40.45 -5.31
CA SER A 2 68.27 39.09 -5.73
C SER A 2 66.82 38.81 -5.34
N ARG A 3 65.93 38.61 -6.33
CA ARG A 3 64.51 38.33 -6.09
C ARG A 3 64.30 36.84 -5.82
N LEU A 4 63.98 36.46 -4.59
CA LEU A 4 63.44 35.12 -4.31
C LEU A 4 62.04 34.98 -4.93
N LYS A 5 61.72 33.80 -5.44
CA LYS A 5 60.36 33.42 -5.86
C LYS A 5 59.67 32.62 -4.74
N PRO A 6 58.42 32.92 -4.37
CA PRO A 6 57.68 32.08 -3.43
C PRO A 6 57.20 30.78 -4.11
N LEU A 7 57.48 29.64 -3.49
CA LEU A 7 56.93 28.33 -3.90
C LEU A 7 55.59 28.09 -3.21
N PHE A 8 54.49 28.39 -3.91
CA PHE A 8 53.12 28.12 -3.45
C PHE A 8 52.78 26.62 -3.57
N PHE A 9 53.20 25.83 -2.58
CA PHE A 9 52.72 24.45 -2.41
C PHE A 9 51.21 24.45 -2.13
N HIS A 10 50.41 24.14 -3.15
CA HIS A 10 48.98 23.88 -2.99
C HIS A 10 48.78 22.48 -2.40
N ALA A 11 48.66 22.40 -1.08
CA ALA A 11 48.28 21.18 -0.38
C ALA A 11 46.81 20.83 -0.68
N PHE A 12 46.59 20.03 -1.72
CA PHE A 12 45.28 19.43 -1.98
C PHE A 12 44.95 18.41 -0.88
N ILE A 13 44.25 18.87 0.16
CA ILE A 13 43.65 17.98 1.16
C ILE A 13 42.53 17.20 0.48
N ALA A 14 42.85 15.98 0.04
CA ALA A 14 41.88 15.03 -0.45
C ALA A 14 41.00 14.55 0.72
N LEU A 15 39.94 15.28 0.99
CA LEU A 15 38.98 14.94 2.03
C LEU A 15 38.23 13.66 1.60
N ALA A 16 38.68 12.51 2.10
CA ALA A 16 38.04 11.23 1.85
C ALA A 16 36.64 11.26 2.47
N VAL A 17 35.62 11.48 1.63
CA VAL A 17 34.22 11.34 2.03
C VAL A 17 33.98 9.87 2.35
N ALA A 18 34.03 9.53 3.63
CA ALA A 18 33.60 8.22 4.12
C ALA A 18 32.11 8.07 3.81
N GLY A 19 31.80 7.43 2.68
CA GLY A 19 30.43 7.07 2.32
C GLY A 19 29.86 6.21 3.44
N SER A 20 28.79 6.68 4.07
CA SER A 20 28.15 5.96 5.16
C SER A 20 27.61 4.64 4.63
N ALA A 21 28.28 3.55 4.97
CA ALA A 21 27.82 2.18 4.75
C ALA A 21 26.61 1.91 5.65
N GLN A 22 25.45 2.49 5.29
CA GLN A 22 24.17 2.25 5.93
C GLN A 22 23.94 0.73 5.94
N ALA A 23 23.94 0.13 7.13
CA ALA A 23 23.85 -1.32 7.29
C ALA A 23 22.58 -1.85 6.60
N GLY A 24 22.79 -2.50 5.46
CA GLY A 24 21.77 -2.80 4.47
C GLY A 24 20.90 -3.94 4.94
N TRP A 25 19.69 -3.63 5.39
CA TRP A 25 18.61 -4.60 5.40
C TRP A 25 18.19 -4.84 3.94
N VAL A 26 18.69 -5.93 3.37
CA VAL A 26 18.40 -6.37 2.01
C VAL A 26 17.21 -7.34 2.06
N PHE A 27 16.27 -7.20 1.14
CA PHE A 27 15.18 -8.16 0.98
C PHE A 27 15.70 -9.49 0.43
N ASP A 28 15.38 -10.59 1.10
CA ASP A 28 15.80 -11.94 0.72
C ASP A 28 14.72 -12.65 -0.10
N ARG A 29 13.50 -12.73 0.43
CA ARG A 29 12.34 -13.38 -0.21
C ARG A 29 11.03 -13.08 0.51
N ALA A 30 9.91 -13.31 -0.18
CA ALA A 30 8.59 -13.39 0.42
C ALA A 30 8.20 -14.87 0.68
N ALA A 31 7.43 -15.12 1.72
CA ALA A 31 6.86 -16.42 2.07
C ALA A 31 5.45 -16.23 2.64
N GLY A 32 4.41 -16.47 1.82
CA GLY A 32 3.02 -16.17 2.19
C GLY A 32 2.85 -14.69 2.56
N PRO A 33 2.31 -14.34 3.75
CA PRO A 33 2.17 -12.96 4.22
C PRO A 33 3.43 -12.43 4.94
N THR A 34 4.61 -13.00 4.70
CA THR A 34 5.86 -12.62 5.40
C THR A 34 6.93 -12.19 4.42
N LEU A 35 7.47 -10.98 4.60
CA LEU A 35 8.68 -10.50 3.94
C LEU A 35 9.89 -10.84 4.82
N ILE A 36 10.93 -11.45 4.23
CA ILE A 36 12.15 -11.85 4.93
C ILE A 36 13.29 -10.94 4.47
N PHE A 37 14.02 -10.39 5.44
CA PHE A 37 15.15 -9.49 5.24
C PHE A 37 16.42 -10.07 5.86
N LYS A 38 17.58 -9.75 5.27
CA LYS A 38 18.91 -10.06 5.81
C LYS A 38 19.70 -8.77 5.95
N ASN A 39 20.36 -8.59 7.08
CA ASN A 39 21.33 -7.51 7.27
C ASN A 39 22.67 -7.93 6.66
N ASP A 40 23.12 -7.19 5.65
CA ASP A 40 24.34 -7.47 4.86
C ASP A 40 25.63 -7.58 5.70
N GLN A 41 25.78 -6.75 6.73
CA GLN A 41 26.97 -6.66 7.57
C GLN A 41 27.01 -7.72 8.69
N THR A 42 25.85 -8.13 9.22
CA THR A 42 25.78 -9.03 10.40
C THR A 42 25.22 -10.42 10.10
N GLY A 43 24.69 -10.66 8.90
CA GLY A 43 24.03 -11.92 8.53
C GLY A 43 22.70 -12.20 9.24
N LYS A 44 22.29 -11.33 10.19
CA LYS A 44 21.01 -11.45 10.91
C LYS A 44 19.85 -11.41 9.93
N SER A 45 18.86 -12.26 10.16
CA SER A 45 17.59 -12.25 9.42
C SER A 45 16.47 -11.68 10.29
N GLU A 46 15.60 -10.87 9.69
CA GLU A 46 14.38 -10.35 10.31
C GLU A 46 13.17 -10.66 9.43
N THR A 47 12.00 -10.80 10.05
CA THR A 47 10.77 -11.22 9.36
C THR A 47 9.61 -10.28 9.65
N LEU A 48 9.14 -9.60 8.60
CA LEU A 48 8.00 -8.70 8.68
C LEU A 48 6.73 -9.42 8.21
N LYS A 49 5.79 -9.65 9.14
CA LYS A 49 4.44 -10.13 8.80
C LYS A 49 3.58 -8.94 8.34
N THR A 50 2.98 -9.08 7.17
CA THR A 50 2.09 -8.08 6.56
C THR A 50 0.63 -8.43 6.79
N ASP A 51 -0.24 -7.42 6.77
CA ASP A 51 -1.67 -7.58 7.04
C ASP A 51 -2.43 -8.30 5.90
N GLY A 52 -1.92 -8.23 4.67
CA GLY A 52 -2.45 -8.89 3.49
C GLY A 52 -1.61 -10.11 3.02
N PRO A 53 -2.19 -11.02 2.21
CA PRO A 53 -1.45 -12.12 1.61
C PRO A 53 -0.54 -11.66 0.46
N ASN A 54 0.59 -12.35 0.30
CA ASN A 54 1.53 -12.20 -0.82
C ASN A 54 1.97 -10.74 -1.09
N PRO A 55 2.58 -10.05 -0.10
CA PRO A 55 3.17 -8.73 -0.31
C PRO A 55 4.30 -8.80 -1.34
N ASN A 56 4.36 -7.81 -2.23
CA ASN A 56 5.41 -7.63 -3.22
C ASN A 56 6.29 -6.44 -2.80
N PHE A 57 7.55 -6.73 -2.47
CA PHE A 57 8.50 -5.76 -1.93
C PHE A 57 8.94 -4.73 -2.98
N ILE A 58 9.07 -3.46 -2.56
CA ILE A 58 9.51 -2.35 -3.43
C ILE A 58 10.87 -1.81 -2.98
N ALA A 59 11.03 -1.43 -1.71
CA ALA A 59 12.25 -0.83 -1.20
C ALA A 59 12.35 -0.92 0.33
N VAL A 60 13.57 -0.80 0.88
CA VAL A 60 13.76 -0.45 2.29
C VAL A 60 14.00 1.05 2.38
N LEU A 61 13.28 1.71 3.29
CA LEU A 61 13.38 3.14 3.56
C LEU A 61 14.05 3.35 4.93
N THR A 62 15.06 4.22 4.98
CA THR A 62 15.91 4.45 6.16
C THR A 62 15.85 5.90 6.62
N ASP A 63 15.48 6.15 7.86
CA ASP A 63 15.79 7.40 8.54
C ASP A 63 17.21 7.30 9.13
N PRO A 64 18.14 8.24 8.83
CA PRO A 64 19.47 8.27 9.47
C PRO A 64 19.45 8.42 11.00
N GLU A 65 18.35 8.86 11.59
CA GLU A 65 18.16 9.01 13.04
C GLU A 65 17.46 7.77 13.67
N SER A 66 17.03 6.80 12.85
CA SER A 66 16.45 5.52 13.28
C SER A 66 17.42 4.35 13.05
N SER A 67 17.58 3.49 14.07
CA SER A 67 18.28 2.21 13.92
C SER A 67 17.45 1.13 13.21
N THR A 68 16.13 1.34 13.07
CA THR A 68 15.18 0.35 12.51
C THR A 68 14.54 0.93 11.25
N PRO A 69 14.75 0.34 10.07
CA PRO A 69 14.18 0.84 8.83
C PRO A 69 12.76 0.31 8.60
N TYR A 70 12.17 0.74 7.49
CA TYR A 70 10.81 0.40 7.08
C TYR A 70 10.83 -0.31 5.72
N ALA A 71 9.98 -1.33 5.56
CA ALA A 71 9.67 -1.88 4.24
C ALA A 71 8.61 -1.01 3.56
N LEU A 72 8.91 -0.58 2.33
CA LEU A 72 7.93 -0.14 1.34
C LEU A 72 7.55 -1.35 0.48
N TYR A 73 6.27 -1.69 0.44
CA TYR A 73 5.75 -2.82 -0.35
C TYR A 73 4.37 -2.53 -0.92
N GLU A 74 3.95 -3.28 -1.93
CA GLU A 74 2.56 -3.32 -2.38
C GLU A 74 1.88 -4.61 -1.91
N GLY A 75 0.57 -4.56 -1.70
CA GLY A 75 -0.21 -5.72 -1.27
C GLY A 75 -1.72 -5.47 -1.35
N LYS A 76 -2.52 -6.48 -1.02
CA LYS A 76 -3.96 -6.33 -0.83
C LYS A 76 -4.27 -5.83 0.59
N THR A 77 -5.35 -5.07 0.75
CA THR A 77 -5.88 -4.65 2.06
C THR A 77 -6.66 -5.75 2.80
N CYS A 78 -6.94 -6.88 2.15
CA CYS A 78 -7.70 -8.01 2.70
C CYS A 78 -7.34 -9.31 1.97
N ALA A 79 -7.73 -10.47 2.52
CA ALA A 79 -7.45 -11.77 1.88
C ALA A 79 -8.21 -11.95 0.56
N ASN A 80 -9.54 -11.75 0.61
CA ASN A 80 -10.47 -12.13 -0.47
C ASN A 80 -10.77 -11.01 -1.47
N CYS A 81 -10.03 -9.89 -1.45
CA CYS A 81 -10.23 -8.81 -2.41
C CYS A 81 -9.76 -9.20 -3.82
N ASP A 82 -10.36 -8.57 -4.83
CA ASP A 82 -9.81 -8.52 -6.19
C ASP A 82 -8.42 -7.83 -6.25
N ALA A 83 -7.79 -7.85 -7.43
CA ALA A 83 -6.50 -7.20 -7.66
C ALA A 83 -6.58 -5.65 -7.76
N SER A 84 -7.78 -5.07 -7.87
CA SER A 84 -7.95 -3.61 -7.88
C SER A 84 -7.74 -3.00 -6.49
N ASN A 85 -8.00 -3.75 -5.43
CA ASN A 85 -7.75 -3.40 -4.02
C ASN A 85 -6.27 -3.54 -3.60
N THR A 86 -5.34 -3.27 -4.53
CA THR A 86 -3.92 -3.12 -4.20
C THR A 86 -3.69 -1.72 -3.60
N SER A 87 -2.93 -1.67 -2.50
CA SER A 87 -2.40 -0.46 -1.86
C SER A 87 -0.88 -0.53 -1.76
N VAL A 88 -0.23 0.62 -1.52
CA VAL A 88 1.18 0.69 -1.11
C VAL A 88 1.22 0.83 0.41
N PHE A 89 2.13 0.13 1.07
CA PHE A 89 2.27 0.12 2.53
C PHE A 89 3.69 0.52 2.94
N ILE A 90 3.79 1.19 4.09
CA ILE A 90 5.07 1.43 4.79
C ILE A 90 4.94 0.89 6.21
N GLN A 91 5.82 -0.03 6.59
CA GLN A 91 5.78 -0.74 7.88
C GLN A 91 7.19 -0.97 8.40
N ARG A 92 7.40 -0.81 9.71
CA ARG A 92 8.73 -0.92 10.35
C ARG A 92 9.17 -2.39 10.40
N LEU A 93 10.45 -2.69 10.11
CA LEU A 93 10.91 -4.09 9.96
C LEU A 93 10.76 -4.93 11.25
N ASP A 94 10.85 -4.32 12.42
CA ASP A 94 10.65 -5.00 13.71
C ASP A 94 9.15 -5.22 14.06
N GLY A 95 8.24 -4.96 13.12
CA GLY A 95 6.80 -5.14 13.27
C GLY A 95 6.10 -4.16 14.22
N LYS A 96 6.81 -3.20 14.80
CA LYS A 96 6.26 -2.27 15.81
C LYS A 96 5.75 -0.97 15.17
N GLY A 97 4.73 -0.38 15.81
CA GLY A 97 4.06 0.83 15.33
C GLY A 97 2.80 0.48 14.52
N LYS A 98 2.36 1.41 13.67
CA LYS A 98 1.24 1.20 12.74
C LYS A 98 1.77 1.04 11.31
N THR A 99 1.22 0.07 10.58
CA THR A 99 1.33 0.02 9.11
C THR A 99 0.66 1.27 8.54
N ALA A 100 1.39 2.10 7.79
CA ALA A 100 0.79 3.17 6.99
C ALA A 100 0.39 2.63 5.61
N SER A 101 -0.73 3.09 5.05
CA SER A 101 -1.31 2.54 3.81
C SER A 101 -1.80 3.65 2.88
N TYR A 102 -1.47 3.53 1.60
CA TYR A 102 -1.63 4.57 0.60
C TYR A 102 -2.30 4.04 -0.67
N VAL A 103 -3.11 4.92 -1.30
CA VAL A 103 -3.73 4.65 -2.60
C VAL A 103 -2.64 4.38 -3.64
N TYR A 104 -2.68 3.19 -4.23
CA TYR A 104 -1.71 2.77 -5.26
C TYR A 104 -1.73 3.70 -6.48
N PRO A 105 -0.57 4.08 -7.06
CA PRO A 105 -0.49 5.05 -8.16
C PRO A 105 -1.22 4.60 -9.44
N GLY A 106 -1.43 5.55 -10.35
CA GLY A 106 -2.08 5.35 -11.64
C GLY A 106 -3.37 6.16 -11.79
N ARG A 107 -4.47 5.51 -12.14
CA ARG A 107 -5.78 6.14 -12.40
C ARG A 107 -6.90 5.30 -11.79
N ILE A 108 -7.91 5.96 -11.22
CA ILE A 108 -9.16 5.33 -10.79
C ILE A 108 -10.32 6.09 -11.43
N THR A 109 -11.19 5.38 -12.13
CA THR A 109 -12.43 5.92 -12.74
C THR A 109 -13.68 5.28 -12.13
N ASP A 110 -14.66 6.11 -11.77
CA ASP A 110 -15.99 5.69 -11.34
C ASP A 110 -16.95 5.75 -12.56
N PRO A 111 -17.76 4.70 -12.84
CA PRO A 111 -18.64 4.68 -14.01
C PRO A 111 -19.74 5.76 -14.06
N LYS A 112 -20.01 6.46 -12.95
CA LYS A 112 -20.99 7.57 -12.85
C LYS A 112 -20.30 8.94 -12.76
N LYS A 113 -19.17 9.06 -12.04
CA LYS A 113 -18.47 10.32 -11.78
C LYS A 113 -17.30 10.61 -12.74
N GLY A 114 -16.84 9.63 -13.52
CA GLY A 114 -15.67 9.78 -14.39
C GLY A 114 -14.35 9.58 -13.63
N LEU A 115 -13.36 10.44 -13.83
CA LEU A 115 -12.08 10.36 -13.11
C LEU A 115 -12.27 10.73 -11.64
N VAL A 116 -11.95 9.81 -10.72
CA VAL A 116 -11.99 10.07 -9.27
C VAL A 116 -10.61 10.20 -8.63
N TYR A 117 -9.59 9.57 -9.21
CA TYR A 117 -8.20 9.70 -8.75
C TYR A 117 -7.23 9.56 -9.93
N GLN A 118 -6.19 10.38 -9.95
CA GLN A 118 -4.98 10.17 -10.75
C GLN A 118 -3.75 10.50 -9.89
N GLY A 119 -2.82 9.55 -9.77
CA GLY A 119 -1.65 9.71 -8.90
C GLY A 119 -0.38 9.11 -9.50
N ARG A 120 0.78 9.65 -9.08
CA ARG A 120 2.12 9.09 -9.35
C ARG A 120 2.89 9.06 -8.04
N ALA A 121 3.43 7.91 -7.69
CA ALA A 121 4.13 7.70 -6.44
C ALA A 121 5.60 7.38 -6.69
N PHE A 122 6.46 7.94 -5.85
CA PHE A 122 7.91 7.88 -5.97
C PHE A 122 8.52 7.56 -4.61
N TYR A 123 9.73 6.98 -4.58
CA TYR A 123 10.45 6.68 -3.33
C TYR A 123 11.95 6.97 -3.42
N GLY A 124 12.56 7.29 -2.28
CA GLY A 124 13.94 7.71 -2.15
C GLY A 124 14.07 9.24 -2.00
N ASN A 125 15.17 9.82 -2.46
CA ASN A 125 15.47 11.25 -2.27
C ASN A 125 14.75 12.15 -3.31
N CYS A 126 13.41 12.04 -3.38
CA CYS A 126 12.59 12.65 -4.42
C CYS A 126 12.33 14.17 -4.24
N LEU A 127 12.68 14.75 -3.09
CA LEU A 127 12.50 16.17 -2.77
C LEU A 127 13.66 16.67 -1.88
N PRO A 128 14.16 17.91 -2.01
CA PRO A 128 15.43 18.35 -1.38
C PRO A 128 15.48 18.39 0.16
N LYS A 129 14.35 18.19 0.85
CA LYS A 129 14.26 18.14 2.32
C LYS A 129 13.82 16.77 2.87
N VAL A 130 13.44 15.85 1.97
CA VAL A 130 12.81 14.56 2.29
C VAL A 130 13.90 13.48 2.21
N LYS A 131 14.31 12.95 3.38
CA LYS A 131 15.32 11.89 3.44
C LYS A 131 14.67 10.54 3.13
N ALA A 132 15.04 9.90 2.02
CA ALA A 132 14.63 8.53 1.67
C ALA A 132 13.13 8.19 1.83
N GLY A 133 12.24 9.16 1.63
CA GLY A 133 10.80 9.02 1.85
C GLY A 133 10.00 8.51 0.64
N PHE A 134 8.70 8.34 0.84
CA PHE A 134 7.70 8.13 -0.21
C PHE A 134 7.01 9.47 -0.53
N VAL A 135 6.78 9.74 -1.81
CA VAL A 135 6.16 10.98 -2.29
C VAL A 135 5.11 10.66 -3.35
N ALA A 136 3.84 10.95 -3.10
CA ALA A 136 2.75 10.76 -4.05
C ALA A 136 2.18 12.11 -4.52
N HIS A 137 2.35 12.40 -5.81
CA HIS A 137 1.66 13.51 -6.50
C HIS A 137 0.27 13.05 -6.89
N GLN A 138 -0.77 13.76 -6.45
CA GLN A 138 -2.16 13.30 -6.48
C GLN A 138 -3.10 14.35 -7.10
N LEU A 139 -4.15 13.86 -7.76
CA LEU A 139 -5.27 14.61 -8.31
C LEU A 139 -6.56 13.81 -8.01
N GLU A 140 -7.34 14.25 -7.03
CA GLU A 140 -8.42 13.48 -6.41
C GLU A 140 -9.76 14.25 -6.39
N HIS A 141 -10.88 13.54 -6.55
CA HIS A 141 -12.21 14.13 -6.59
C HIS A 141 -12.78 14.37 -5.17
N VAL A 142 -12.51 15.52 -4.58
CA VAL A 142 -12.93 15.91 -3.23
C VAL A 142 -14.37 16.45 -3.24
N ASP A 143 -15.36 15.54 -3.21
CA ASP A 143 -16.81 15.81 -3.11
C ASP A 143 -17.28 17.07 -3.87
N ARG A 144 -17.76 18.10 -3.16
CA ARG A 144 -18.32 19.34 -3.73
C ARG A 144 -17.25 20.30 -4.30
N ARG A 145 -15.96 19.98 -4.17
CA ARG A 145 -14.83 20.78 -4.67
C ARG A 145 -14.31 20.27 -6.03
N GLY A 146 -14.70 19.08 -6.46
CA GLY A 146 -14.19 18.46 -7.68
C GLY A 146 -12.72 18.03 -7.57
N MET A 147 -11.98 18.06 -8.69
CA MET A 147 -10.60 17.57 -8.75
C MET A 147 -9.61 18.52 -8.04
N GLN A 148 -9.21 18.17 -6.82
CA GLN A 148 -8.18 18.87 -6.06
C GLN A 148 -6.80 18.25 -6.32
N LYS A 149 -5.74 19.07 -6.33
CA LYS A 149 -4.34 18.61 -6.41
C LYS A 149 -3.70 18.60 -5.03
N SER A 150 -2.90 17.58 -4.75
CA SER A 150 -2.12 17.44 -3.53
C SER A 150 -0.79 16.75 -3.79
N VAL A 151 0.15 16.87 -2.84
CA VAL A 151 1.34 16.03 -2.77
C VAL A 151 1.44 15.48 -1.34
N LEU A 152 1.26 14.17 -1.20
CA LEU A 152 1.51 13.46 0.05
C LEU A 152 3.01 13.11 0.15
N ILE A 153 3.59 13.39 1.31
CA ILE A 153 4.96 13.01 1.68
C ILE A 153 4.85 12.09 2.91
N ALA A 154 5.56 10.97 2.89
CA ALA A 154 5.64 10.03 3.99
C ALA A 154 7.11 9.67 4.24
N GLU A 155 7.66 10.12 5.37
CA GLU A 155 9.06 9.94 5.75
C GLU A 155 9.18 8.88 6.87
N PRO A 156 10.13 7.95 6.79
CA PRO A 156 10.52 7.13 7.95
C PRO A 156 10.91 8.03 9.14
N GLY A 157 10.61 7.59 10.35
CA GLY A 157 11.01 8.27 11.58
C GLY A 157 11.41 7.28 12.67
N PRO A 158 11.90 7.76 13.83
CA PRO A 158 12.42 6.88 14.89
C PRO A 158 11.40 5.93 15.51
N GLN A 159 10.09 6.21 15.38
CA GLN A 159 9.02 5.38 15.94
C GLN A 159 7.88 5.09 14.96
N TYR A 160 7.49 6.06 14.14
CA TYR A 160 6.37 6.01 13.20
C TYR A 160 6.72 6.77 11.91
N VAL A 161 5.91 6.60 10.87
CA VAL A 161 6.04 7.35 9.61
C VAL A 161 5.51 8.77 9.81
N TYR A 162 6.30 9.78 9.44
CA TYR A 162 5.88 11.18 9.43
C TYR A 162 5.13 11.49 8.13
N GLU A 163 3.86 11.86 8.23
CA GLU A 163 2.98 12.09 7.07
C GLU A 163 2.64 13.57 6.93
N VAL A 164 2.83 14.12 5.73
CA VAL A 164 2.54 15.53 5.40
C VAL A 164 1.79 15.61 4.06
N LEU A 165 0.53 16.05 4.12
CA LEU A 165 -0.27 16.35 2.92
C LEU A 165 -0.13 17.83 2.55
N LEU A 166 0.49 18.11 1.40
CA LEU A 166 0.55 19.46 0.83
C LEU A 166 -0.64 19.69 -0.10
N GLU A 167 -1.49 20.67 0.21
CA GLU A 167 -2.56 21.17 -0.68
C GLU A 167 -2.17 22.48 -1.41
N ARG A 168 -1.10 23.15 -0.96
CA ARG A 168 -0.67 24.47 -1.43
C ARG A 168 0.84 24.50 -1.63
N ARG A 169 1.32 25.35 -2.55
CA ARG A 169 2.75 25.46 -2.93
C ARG A 169 3.37 24.09 -3.30
N LEU A 170 2.63 23.31 -4.07
CA LEU A 170 2.95 21.91 -4.41
C LEU A 170 4.30 21.79 -5.15
N PRO A 171 5.16 20.83 -4.79
CA PRO A 171 6.30 20.42 -5.61
C PRO A 171 5.88 20.04 -7.03
N ASN A 172 6.71 20.38 -8.03
CA ASN A 172 6.40 20.07 -9.42
C ASN A 172 6.82 18.64 -9.78
N VAL A 173 5.86 17.80 -10.19
CA VAL A 173 6.10 16.41 -10.63
C VAL A 173 7.18 16.30 -11.72
N LYS A 174 7.34 17.31 -12.59
CA LYS A 174 8.43 17.33 -13.59
C LYS A 174 9.81 17.28 -12.93
N THR A 175 10.01 18.03 -11.85
CA THR A 175 11.27 18.05 -11.09
C THR A 175 11.54 16.68 -10.44
N THR A 176 10.52 16.02 -9.88
CA THR A 176 10.66 14.66 -9.36
C THR A 176 11.02 13.66 -10.47
N LEU A 177 10.42 13.78 -11.67
CA LEU A 177 10.76 12.93 -12.81
C LEU A 177 12.20 13.15 -13.32
N ASP A 178 12.72 14.36 -13.23
CA ASP A 178 14.13 14.64 -13.56
C ASP A 178 15.11 14.06 -12.53
N LEU A 179 14.69 13.88 -11.27
CA LEU A 179 15.44 13.10 -10.28
C LEU A 179 15.38 11.58 -10.56
N VAL A 180 14.24 11.07 -11.05
CA VAL A 180 14.10 9.67 -11.48
C VAL A 180 14.99 9.35 -12.68
N LYS A 181 15.05 10.22 -13.70
CA LYS A 181 15.99 10.09 -14.83
C LYS A 181 17.46 10.05 -14.37
N ARG A 182 17.79 10.75 -13.28
CA ARG A 182 19.12 10.80 -12.66
C ARG A 182 19.38 9.66 -11.67
N LYS A 183 18.42 8.73 -11.48
CA LYS A 183 18.48 7.62 -10.50
C LYS A 183 18.66 8.08 -9.04
N VAL A 184 18.26 9.30 -8.70
CA VAL A 184 18.31 9.87 -7.33
C VAL A 184 17.12 9.39 -6.50
N CYS A 185 16.01 9.07 -7.15
CA CYS A 185 14.86 8.40 -6.58
C CYS A 185 14.13 7.60 -7.68
N PHE A 186 13.08 6.85 -7.34
CA PHE A 186 12.45 5.88 -8.25
C PHE A 186 10.93 6.09 -8.31
N GLU A 187 10.28 5.65 -9.40
CA GLU A 187 8.82 5.70 -9.57
C GLU A 187 8.19 4.31 -9.39
N ILE A 188 7.05 4.25 -8.69
CA ILE A 188 6.21 3.05 -8.57
C ILE A 188 5.24 3.04 -9.75
N ALA A 189 5.25 1.94 -10.52
CA ALA A 189 4.45 1.81 -11.73
C ALA A 189 2.93 1.93 -11.45
N GLY A 190 2.26 2.87 -12.12
CA GLY A 190 0.83 3.12 -11.91
C GLY A 190 -0.09 2.11 -12.62
N ARG A 191 -1.23 1.78 -11.99
CA ARG A 191 -2.28 0.91 -12.55
C ARG A 191 -3.55 1.71 -12.86
N THR A 192 -4.21 1.41 -13.98
CA THR A 192 -5.55 1.95 -14.27
C THR A 192 -6.60 1.00 -13.70
N ARG A 193 -7.54 1.54 -12.92
CA ARG A 193 -8.60 0.81 -12.21
C ARG A 193 -9.95 1.46 -12.47
N THR A 194 -11.01 0.67 -12.47
CA THR A 194 -12.39 1.17 -12.40
C THR A 194 -12.95 0.82 -11.02
N VAL A 195 -13.67 1.75 -10.39
CA VAL A 195 -14.41 1.46 -9.15
C VAL A 195 -15.50 0.44 -9.49
N LEU A 196 -15.37 -0.78 -8.97
CA LEU A 196 -16.38 -1.83 -9.19
C LEU A 196 -17.69 -1.44 -8.51
N LYS A 197 -18.83 -1.81 -9.12
CA LYS A 197 -20.17 -1.36 -8.72
C LYS A 197 -20.65 -1.84 -7.34
N LYS A 198 -19.88 -2.69 -6.60
CA LYS A 198 -20.18 -2.98 -5.20
C LYS A 198 -19.89 -1.71 -4.39
N PRO A 199 -20.90 -1.04 -3.80
CA PRO A 199 -20.62 0.09 -2.92
C PRO A 199 -19.80 -0.40 -1.72
N LEU A 200 -18.97 0.47 -1.14
CA LEU A 200 -18.59 0.26 0.26
C LEU A 200 -19.89 0.24 1.06
N ASN A 201 -20.16 -0.85 1.77
CA ASN A 201 -21.29 -0.93 2.69
C ASN A 201 -20.93 -0.11 3.94
N LEU A 202 -21.13 1.21 3.85
CA LEU A 202 -20.82 2.18 4.91
C LEU A 202 -21.87 2.17 6.04
N THR A 203 -22.95 1.41 5.88
CA THR A 203 -23.86 1.04 6.96
C THR A 203 -23.25 -0.08 7.80
N PRO A 204 -22.97 0.13 9.09
CA PRO A 204 -22.68 -0.97 10.00
C PRO A 204 -23.94 -1.84 10.12
N GLN A 205 -23.85 -3.13 9.81
CA GLN A 205 -24.92 -4.08 10.14
C GLN A 205 -24.97 -4.28 11.65
N LYS A 206 -25.76 -3.44 12.32
CA LYS A 206 -26.17 -3.65 13.71
C LYS A 206 -27.30 -4.66 13.71
N GLY A 207 -26.94 -5.94 13.89
CA GLY A 207 -27.83 -7.08 13.66
C GLY A 207 -27.49 -7.78 12.35
N LEU A 208 -26.41 -8.58 12.39
CA LEU A 208 -26.50 -9.94 11.87
C LEU A 208 -26.72 -10.79 13.11
N ASP A 209 -27.95 -11.25 13.30
CA ASP A 209 -28.23 -12.45 14.08
C ASP A 209 -28.08 -13.60 13.08
N ASP A 210 -27.11 -14.49 13.31
CA ASP A 210 -26.75 -15.55 12.37
C ASP A 210 -27.82 -16.66 12.36
N ASN A 211 -28.78 -16.56 11.43
CA ASN A 211 -29.84 -17.54 11.18
C ASN A 211 -29.77 -18.02 9.72
N ASP A 212 -28.69 -18.73 9.39
CA ASP A 212 -28.51 -19.43 8.11
C ASP A 212 -29.33 -20.74 8.10
N ASP A 213 -30.64 -20.64 7.88
CA ASP A 213 -31.55 -21.77 7.66
C ASP A 213 -31.92 -21.90 6.15
N GLU A 214 -31.00 -22.43 5.33
CA GLU A 214 -31.24 -22.83 3.92
C GLU A 214 -31.07 -24.36 3.72
N GLU A 215 -32.05 -25.16 4.12
CA GLU A 215 -32.24 -26.58 3.71
C GLU A 215 -33.75 -26.91 3.68
N ASP A 216 -34.29 -27.72 2.75
CA ASP A 216 -33.84 -28.14 1.41
C ASP A 216 -35.08 -28.56 0.61
N ASP A 217 -35.13 -28.27 -0.70
CA ASP A 217 -36.32 -28.46 -1.55
C ASP A 217 -36.19 -29.80 -2.34
N SER A 218 -36.89 -30.85 -1.92
CA SER A 218 -36.84 -32.16 -2.59
C SER A 218 -38.20 -32.81 -2.87
N ASP A 219 -38.59 -32.79 -4.14
CA ASP A 219 -39.73 -33.52 -4.68
C ASP A 219 -39.66 -35.04 -4.38
N LYS A 220 -40.82 -35.64 -4.06
CA LYS A 220 -41.02 -37.09 -4.23
C LYS A 220 -42.44 -37.43 -4.66
N LYS A 221 -42.54 -38.45 -5.52
CA LYS A 221 -43.62 -38.60 -6.50
C LYS A 221 -44.14 -40.05 -6.57
N ASP A 222 -45.41 -40.18 -6.95
CA ASP A 222 -46.13 -41.36 -7.45
C ASP A 222 -46.46 -42.56 -6.50
N SER A 223 -47.75 -42.93 -6.53
CA SER A 223 -48.31 -44.30 -6.52
C SER A 223 -48.28 -45.16 -5.22
N ALA A 224 -49.25 -46.07 -4.96
CA ALA A 224 -50.64 -46.23 -5.44
C ALA A 224 -51.39 -47.32 -4.62
N ALA A 225 -52.73 -47.35 -4.72
CA ALA A 225 -53.64 -48.47 -4.39
C ALA A 225 -53.78 -48.84 -2.87
N ASP A 226 -54.88 -49.45 -2.38
CA ASP A 226 -56.17 -49.79 -3.02
C ASP A 226 -57.38 -49.78 -2.02
N THR A 227 -58.59 -49.84 -2.60
CA THR A 227 -59.97 -50.15 -2.15
C THR A 227 -60.26 -50.99 -0.86
N PRO A 228 -61.55 -51.16 -0.41
CA PRO A 228 -62.78 -50.33 -0.54
C PRO A 228 -63.71 -50.28 0.73
N ALA A 229 -64.77 -49.45 0.62
CA ALA A 229 -66.17 -49.62 1.12
C ALA A 229 -66.51 -50.04 2.57
N ASP A 230 -67.44 -49.28 3.20
CA ASP A 230 -68.74 -49.86 3.62
C ASP A 230 -69.87 -48.79 3.74
N ALA A 231 -71.14 -49.20 3.60
CA ALA A 231 -72.40 -48.43 3.75
C ALA A 231 -73.61 -49.39 3.64
N PRO A 232 -74.85 -49.08 4.13
CA PRO A 232 -75.37 -47.80 4.64
C PRO A 232 -75.75 -47.86 6.16
N THR A 233 -76.92 -47.59 6.77
CA THR A 233 -78.35 -47.44 6.39
C THR A 233 -79.06 -46.38 7.29
N ALA A 234 -80.38 -46.21 7.18
CA ALA A 234 -81.19 -45.15 7.81
C ALA A 234 -81.98 -45.56 9.09
N GLY A 235 -82.40 -44.54 9.86
CA GLY A 235 -83.41 -44.52 10.93
C GLY A 235 -83.45 -43.09 11.50
N LYS A 236 -84.56 -42.38 11.74
CA LYS A 236 -85.85 -42.71 12.38
C LYS A 236 -85.71 -43.11 13.86
N ASP A 237 -86.33 -42.42 14.81
CA ASP A 237 -87.17 -41.20 14.76
C ASP A 237 -86.74 -40.18 15.85
#